data_AF-A0A414CIF4-F1
#
_entry.id   AF-A0A414CIF4-F1
#
_cell.length_a   1.000
_cell.length_b   1.000
_cell.length_c   1.000
_cell.angle_alpha   90.00
_cell.angle_beta   90.00
_cell.angle_gamma   90.00
#
_symmetry.space_group_name_H-M   'P 1'
#
loop_
_entity.id
_entity.type
_entity.pdbx_description
1 polymer ?
#
loop_
_entity_poly.entity_id
_entity_poly.type
_entity_poly.pdbx_seq_one_letter_code
_entity_poly.pdbx_strand_id
1 'polypeptide(L)'
;MSQDLASQIAKALAEYSTEVEEEVDKIAEETAEEAVQELKTTSPKSPRAKGGKYAKSWKKTKMGKGNFVVHNTNYRLPHLLEFGHLKRNGGRVSGIVHIKPAEDHAIENFEKKLKELGR
;
A
#
# COMPACT_ATOMS: atom_id res chain seq x y z
N MET A 1 -29.03 12.36 -37.69
CA MET A 1 -28.93 13.42 -36.65
C MET A 1 -29.09 12.88 -35.23
N SER A 2 -30.17 12.16 -34.87
CA SER A 2 -30.31 11.60 -33.49
C SER A 2 -29.27 10.53 -33.11
N GLN A 3 -28.81 9.71 -34.08
CA GLN A 3 -27.80 8.67 -33.83
C GLN A 3 -26.40 9.24 -33.54
N ASP A 4 -26.16 10.49 -33.95
CA ASP A 4 -24.86 11.15 -33.79
C ASP A 4 -24.71 11.77 -32.39
N LEU A 5 -25.79 12.30 -31.81
CA LEU A 5 -25.78 12.78 -30.44
C LEU A 5 -25.66 11.63 -29.42
N ALA A 6 -26.42 10.55 -29.62
CA ALA A 6 -26.38 9.39 -28.73
C ALA A 6 -24.98 8.71 -28.75
N SER A 7 -24.35 8.60 -29.92
CA SER A 7 -23.00 8.03 -30.04
C SER A 7 -21.93 8.94 -29.40
N GLN A 8 -22.05 10.26 -29.55
CA GLN A 8 -21.15 11.22 -28.90
C GLN A 8 -21.28 11.21 -27.37
N ILE A 9 -22.50 11.11 -26.84
CA ILE A 9 -22.73 10.96 -25.38
C ILE A 9 -22.13 9.65 -24.87
N ALA A 10 -22.37 8.53 -25.56
CA ALA A 10 -21.79 7.24 -25.19
C ALA A 10 -20.26 7.27 -25.21
N LYS A 11 -19.66 7.94 -26.19
CA LYS A 11 -18.21 8.13 -26.28
C LYS A 11 -17.67 8.98 -25.13
N ALA A 12 -18.29 10.12 -24.83
CA ALA A 12 -17.90 10.97 -23.72
C ALA A 12 -18.00 10.26 -22.36
N LEU A 13 -19.04 9.44 -22.17
CA LEU A 13 -19.20 8.62 -20.96
C LEU A 13 -18.12 7.52 -20.86
N ALA A 14 -17.76 6.89 -21.98
CA ALA A 14 -16.70 5.89 -22.01
C ALA A 14 -15.33 6.52 -21.71
N GLU A 15 -15.03 7.69 -22.29
CA GLU A 15 -13.81 8.45 -22.03
C GLU A 15 -13.70 8.85 -20.55
N TYR A 16 -14.78 9.38 -19.97
CA TYR A 16 -14.85 9.68 -18.54
C TYR A 16 -14.61 8.44 -17.68
N SER A 17 -15.21 7.29 -18.02
CA SER A 17 -14.98 6.04 -17.30
C SER A 17 -13.51 5.60 -17.35
N THR A 18 -12.84 5.78 -18.50
CA THR A 18 -11.42 5.44 -18.62
C THR A 18 -10.52 6.39 -17.84
N GLU A 19 -10.84 7.69 -17.81
CA GLU A 19 -10.10 8.69 -17.05
C GLU A 19 -10.17 8.39 -15.55
N VAL A 20 -11.37 8.12 -15.03
CA VAL A 20 -11.57 7.76 -13.62
C VAL A 20 -10.82 6.48 -13.27
N GLU A 21 -10.82 5.46 -14.14
CA GLU A 21 -10.03 4.24 -13.92
C GLU A 21 -8.52 4.52 -13.78
N GLU A 22 -7.97 5.39 -14.64
CA GLU A 22 -6.56 5.76 -14.60
C GLU A 22 -6.22 6.58 -13.35
N GLU A 23 -7.11 7.47 -12.92
CA GLU A 23 -6.92 8.24 -11.69
C GLU A 23 -6.97 7.36 -10.44
N VAL A 24 -7.88 6.39 -10.38
CA VAL A 24 -7.92 5.40 -9.29
C VAL A 24 -6.62 4.57 -9.25
N ASP A 25 -6.09 4.17 -10.40
CA ASP A 25 -4.82 3.43 -10.47
C ASP A 25 -3.63 4.27 -9.97
N LYS A 26 -3.60 5.57 -10.29
CA LYS A 26 -2.60 6.51 -9.77
C LYS A 26 -2.73 6.69 -8.25
N ILE A 27 -3.94 6.89 -7.74
CA ILE A 27 -4.20 7.01 -6.30
C ILE A 27 -3.72 5.75 -5.56
N ALA A 28 -3.99 4.56 -6.10
CA ALA A 28 -3.53 3.31 -5.53
C ALA A 28 -1.99 3.21 -5.53
N GLU A 29 -1.34 3.62 -6.61
CA GLU A 29 0.12 3.60 -6.72
C GLU A 29 0.80 4.55 -5.72
N GLU A 30 0.26 5.77 -5.58
CA GLU A 30 0.75 6.78 -4.64
C GLU A 30 0.58 6.31 -3.20
N THR A 31 -0.59 5.80 -2.85
CA THR A 31 -0.87 5.32 -1.49
C THR A 31 0.05 4.16 -1.12
N ALA A 32 0.32 3.26 -2.07
CA ALA A 32 1.29 2.17 -1.88
C ALA A 32 2.74 2.69 -1.74
N GLU A 33 3.11 3.78 -2.43
CA GLU A 33 4.43 4.41 -2.24
C GLU A 33 4.55 5.03 -0.85
N GLU A 34 3.55 5.81 -0.44
CA GLU A 34 3.49 6.44 0.88
C GLU A 34 3.62 5.39 1.99
N ALA A 35 2.86 4.30 1.91
CA ALA A 35 2.95 3.18 2.85
C ALA A 35 4.35 2.55 2.89
N VAL A 36 5.00 2.36 1.73
CA VAL A 36 6.39 1.86 1.67
C VAL A 36 7.37 2.83 2.34
N GLN A 37 7.21 4.13 2.11
CA GLN A 37 8.08 5.14 2.73
C GLN A 37 7.87 5.20 4.24
N GLU A 38 6.61 5.22 4.70
CA GLU A 38 6.27 5.16 6.11
C GLU A 38 6.91 3.93 6.76
N LEU A 39 6.68 2.74 6.22
CA LEU A 39 7.26 1.49 6.72
C LEU A 39 8.80 1.54 6.75
N LYS A 40 9.46 2.12 5.74
CA LYS A 40 10.93 2.29 5.74
C LYS A 40 11.43 3.18 6.89
N THR A 41 10.62 4.16 7.30
CA THR A 41 10.97 5.08 8.39
C THR A 41 10.68 4.50 9.77
N THR A 42 9.50 3.91 9.96
CA THR A 42 8.95 3.45 11.24
C THR A 42 9.41 2.04 11.62
N SER A 43 9.79 1.21 10.65
CA SER A 43 10.18 -0.18 10.92
C SER A 43 11.41 -0.29 11.84
N PRO A 44 11.43 -1.31 12.72
CA PRO A 44 12.56 -1.57 13.61
C PRO A 44 13.91 -1.67 12.88
N LYS A 45 14.92 -1.02 13.44
CA LYS A 45 16.30 -1.04 12.93
C LYS A 45 17.21 -1.72 13.95
N SER A 46 17.98 -2.71 13.48
CA SER A 46 19.03 -3.34 14.30
C SER A 46 20.02 -2.28 14.80
N PRO A 47 20.42 -2.30 16.08
CA PRO A 47 21.34 -1.32 16.67
C PRO A 47 22.80 -1.46 16.19
N ARG A 48 23.11 -2.56 15.48
CA ARG A 48 24.43 -2.77 14.86
C ARG A 48 24.74 -1.67 13.83
N ALA A 49 26.01 -1.31 13.69
CA ALA A 49 26.48 -0.28 12.75
C ALA A 49 26.03 -0.47 11.28
N LYS A 50 25.82 -1.72 10.85
CA LYS A 50 25.28 -2.08 9.51
C LYS A 50 23.78 -2.44 9.54
N GLY A 51 23.04 -1.90 10.51
CA GLY A 51 21.64 -2.19 10.76
C GLY A 51 20.68 -1.63 9.70
N GLY A 52 19.38 -1.85 9.92
CA GLY A 52 18.32 -1.28 9.10
C GLY A 52 18.04 -1.97 7.75
N LYS A 53 18.71 -3.09 7.43
CA LYS A 53 18.41 -3.87 6.21
C LYS A 53 16.92 -4.23 6.12
N TYR A 54 16.32 -4.65 7.23
CA TYR A 54 14.89 -4.99 7.30
C TYR A 54 14.00 -3.80 6.91
N ALA A 55 14.15 -2.66 7.60
CA ALA A 55 13.40 -1.45 7.32
C ALA A 55 13.57 -0.97 5.87
N LYS A 56 14.76 -1.10 5.27
CA LYS A 56 15.00 -0.72 3.87
C LYS A 56 14.39 -1.69 2.84
N SER A 57 13.93 -2.87 3.27
CA SER A 57 13.52 -3.96 2.38
C SER A 57 12.03 -3.99 2.02
N TRP A 58 11.29 -2.93 2.35
CA TRP A 58 9.90 -2.76 1.92
C TRP A 58 9.82 -2.37 0.44
N LYS A 59 8.89 -3.01 -0.27
CA LYS A 59 8.66 -2.83 -1.71
C LYS A 59 7.16 -2.89 -2.00
N LYS A 60 6.74 -2.21 -3.07
CA LYS A 60 5.41 -2.38 -3.66
C LYS A 60 5.51 -3.20 -4.95
N THR A 61 4.46 -3.91 -5.30
CA THR A 61 4.35 -4.67 -6.55
C THR A 61 2.94 -4.52 -7.11
N LYS A 62 2.83 -4.15 -8.39
CA LYS A 62 1.55 -4.03 -9.09
C LYS A 62 1.06 -5.43 -9.49
N MET A 63 -0.11 -5.80 -9.00
CA MET A 63 -0.76 -7.10 -9.31
C MET A 63 -1.82 -6.96 -10.40
N GLY A 64 -2.34 -5.74 -10.62
CA GLY A 64 -3.34 -5.43 -11.63
C GLY A 64 -3.66 -3.93 -11.61
N LYS A 65 -4.61 -3.49 -12.44
CA LYS A 65 -5.13 -2.11 -12.37
C LYS A 65 -5.76 -1.86 -10.99
N GLY A 66 -5.35 -0.78 -10.33
CA GLY A 66 -5.81 -0.40 -9.00
C GLY A 66 -5.38 -1.35 -7.87
N ASN A 67 -4.53 -2.35 -8.15
CA ASN A 67 -4.13 -3.35 -7.17
C ASN A 67 -2.61 -3.37 -6.98
N PHE A 68 -2.18 -2.86 -5.84
CA PHE A 68 -0.78 -2.85 -5.40
C PHE A 68 -0.63 -3.60 -4.08
N VAL A 69 0.40 -4.43 -4.00
CA VAL A 69 0.77 -5.18 -2.80
C VAL A 69 2.05 -4.61 -2.22
N VAL A 70 2.01 -4.19 -0.96
CA VAL A 70 3.18 -3.78 -0.19
C VAL A 70 3.72 -4.97 0.60
N HIS A 71 4.99 -5.31 0.44
CA HIS A 71 5.62 -6.45 1.10
C HIS A 71 7.09 -6.18 1.47
N ASN A 72 7.62 -6.97 2.40
CA ASN A 72 9.05 -6.96 2.72
C ASN A 72 9.74 -8.14 2.03
N THR A 73 10.91 -7.92 1.43
CA THR A 73 11.66 -9.01 0.80
C THR A 73 12.11 -10.09 1.79
N ASN A 74 12.16 -9.77 3.09
CA ASN A 74 12.47 -10.73 4.15
C ASN A 74 11.16 -11.30 4.73
N TYR A 75 10.45 -12.16 3.98
CA TYR A 75 9.11 -12.65 4.30
C TYR A 75 8.88 -13.17 5.74
N ARG A 76 9.92 -13.70 6.40
CA ARG A 76 9.81 -14.23 7.77
C ARG A 76 9.78 -13.14 8.84
N LEU A 77 10.52 -12.05 8.64
CA LEU A 77 10.74 -11.04 9.67
C LEU A 77 9.48 -10.24 10.02
N PRO A 78 8.64 -9.78 9.07
CA PRO A 78 7.40 -9.07 9.38
C PRO A 78 6.55 -9.78 10.41
N HIS A 79 6.26 -11.07 10.21
CA HIS A 79 5.42 -11.83 11.12
C HIS A 79 6.05 -11.96 12.52
N LEU A 80 7.34 -12.31 12.58
CA LEU A 80 8.04 -12.49 13.85
C LEU A 80 8.19 -11.18 14.63
N LEU A 81 8.35 -10.06 13.93
CA LEU A 81 8.47 -8.74 14.54
C LEU A 81 7.11 -8.22 14.94
N GLU A 82 6.06 -8.34 14.14
CA GLU A 82 4.72 -7.81 14.46
C GLU A 82 4.09 -8.55 15.65
N PHE A 83 4.16 -9.89 15.67
CA PHE A 83 3.43 -10.71 16.64
C PHE A 83 4.31 -11.35 17.73
N GLY A 84 5.63 -11.23 17.59
CA GLY A 84 6.58 -11.95 18.44
C GLY A 84 6.64 -13.44 18.12
N HIS A 85 7.43 -14.19 18.88
CA HIS A 85 7.62 -15.64 18.67
C HIS A 85 8.09 -16.36 19.93
N LEU A 86 8.03 -17.69 19.91
CA LEU A 86 8.52 -18.54 21.00
C LEU A 86 10.05 -18.63 20.98
N LYS A 87 10.68 -18.62 22.16
CA LYS A 87 12.13 -18.84 22.31
C LYS A 87 12.45 -20.32 22.40
N ARG A 88 13.64 -20.70 21.95
CA ARG A 88 14.14 -22.09 21.99
C ARG A 88 14.18 -22.68 23.42
N ASN A 89 14.46 -21.85 24.43
CA ASN A 89 14.60 -22.30 25.83
C ASN A 89 13.35 -22.03 26.67
N GLY A 90 12.18 -21.87 26.03
CA GLY A 90 10.93 -21.49 26.70
C GLY A 90 10.74 -19.97 26.83
N GLY A 91 9.49 -19.56 26.99
CA GLY A 91 9.06 -18.16 27.00
C GLY A 91 8.83 -17.56 25.59
N ARG A 92 8.38 -16.30 25.54
CA ARG A 92 8.12 -15.56 24.29
C ARG A 92 9.02 -14.33 24.15
N VAL A 93 9.27 -13.95 22.91
CA VAL A 93 9.70 -12.62 22.49
C VAL A 93 8.42 -11.83 22.19
N SER A 94 8.30 -10.61 22.73
CA SER A 94 7.19 -9.71 22.43
C SER A 94 7.25 -9.21 20.99
N GLY A 95 6.10 -8.97 20.40
CA GLY A 95 6.00 -8.25 19.13
C GLY A 95 6.31 -6.77 19.28
N ILE A 96 6.64 -6.15 18.16
CA ILE A 96 6.82 -4.72 17.92
C ILE A 96 5.86 -4.39 16.77
N VAL A 97 4.66 -3.96 17.14
CA VAL A 97 3.61 -3.58 16.19
C VAL A 97 4.07 -2.33 15.44
N HIS A 98 4.25 -2.44 14.13
CA HIS A 98 4.71 -1.34 13.28
C HIS A 98 4.13 -1.40 11.87
N ILE A 99 3.62 -2.56 11.43
CA ILE A 99 2.96 -2.70 10.14
C ILE A 99 1.52 -2.26 10.25
N LYS A 100 0.84 -2.63 11.35
CA LYS A 100 -0.58 -2.31 11.54
C LYS A 100 -0.89 -0.80 11.45
N PRO A 101 -0.13 0.11 12.09
CA PRO A 101 -0.39 1.54 11.97
C PRO A 101 -0.23 2.07 10.53
N ALA A 102 0.79 1.59 9.80
CA ALA A 102 1.01 1.98 8.41
C ALA A 102 -0.07 1.42 7.46
N GLU A 103 -0.61 0.22 7.76
CA GLU A 103 -1.77 -0.33 7.06
C GLU A 103 -3.00 0.56 7.28
N ASP A 104 -3.30 0.92 8.53
CA ASP A 104 -4.46 1.74 8.88
C ASP A 104 -4.35 3.14 8.23
N HIS A 105 -3.18 3.78 8.28
CA HIS A 105 -2.93 5.05 7.58
C HIS A 105 -3.09 4.94 6.07
N ALA A 106 -2.62 3.85 5.46
CA ALA A 106 -2.77 3.64 4.02
C ALA A 106 -4.24 3.49 3.61
N ILE A 107 -5.05 2.78 4.41
CA ILE A 107 -6.50 2.64 4.19
C ILE A 107 -7.17 4.02 4.26
N GLU A 108 -6.90 4.79 5.32
CA GLU A 108 -7.49 6.12 5.51
C GLU A 108 -7.09 7.09 4.38
N ASN A 109 -5.81 7.11 3.99
CA ASN A 109 -5.31 7.95 2.90
C ASN A 109 -5.95 7.57 1.57
N PHE A 110 -6.05 6.27 1.28
CA PHE A 110 -6.67 5.78 0.04
C PHE A 110 -8.15 6.18 -0.05
N GLU A 111 -8.91 5.94 1.02
CA GLU A 111 -10.33 6.35 1.08
C GLU A 111 -10.51 7.86 0.95
N LYS A 112 -9.63 8.65 1.56
CA LYS A 112 -9.69 10.11 1.48
C LYS A 112 -9.46 10.58 0.05
N LYS A 113 -8.41 10.09 -0.62
CA LYS A 113 -8.09 10.44 -2.01
C LYS A 113 -9.23 10.03 -2.96
N LEU A 114 -9.84 8.86 -2.76
CA LEU A 114 -11.01 8.44 -3.54
C LEU A 114 -12.24 9.33 -3.33
N LYS A 115 -12.49 9.80 -2.10
CA LYS A 115 -13.60 10.74 -1.82
C LYS A 115 -13.37 12.10 -2.46
N GLU A 116 -12.11 12.53 -2.59
CA GLU A 116 -11.75 13.76 -3.29
C GLU A 116 -11.92 13.62 -4.82
N LEU A 117 -11.66 12.43 -5.37
CA LEU A 117 -11.89 12.13 -6.79
C LEU A 117 -13.37 12.18 -7.20
N GLY A 118 -14.26 11.66 -6.34
CA GLY A 118 -15.70 11.59 -6.59
C GLY A 118 -16.47 12.89 -6.30
N ARG A 119 -15.78 13.98 -5.97
CA ARG A 119 -16.37 15.30 -5.65
C ARG A 119 -16.26 16.25 -6.83
#